data_AF-A0A2G2G583-F1
#
_entry.id   AF-A0A2G2G583-F1
#
_cell.length_a   1.000
_cell.length_b   1.000
_cell.length_c   1.000
_cell.angle_alpha   90.00
_cell.angle_beta   90.00
_cell.angle_gamma   90.00
#
_symmetry.space_group_name_H-M   'P 1'
#
loop_
_entity.id
_entity.type
_entity.pdbx_description
1 polymer ?
#
loop_
_entity_poly.entity_id
_entity_poly.type
_entity_poly.pdbx_seq_one_letter_code
_entity_poly.pdbx_strand_id
1 'polypeptide(L)'
;MRSTNFVSFLTVQGFFIGFVFSILKAQNAEGILIYTLLITAFFYLFSHFVISFFIRYSPIRQEYFPKSRHEVDLDYYANEITKREKVIDSAHEFLEALDKKYSTKKKKKRVAA
;
A
#
# COMPACT_ATOMS: atom_id res chain seq x y z
N MET A 1 -8.79 -9.63 3.87
CA MET A 1 -8.76 -10.21 5.24
C MET A 1 -7.34 -10.69 5.51
N ARG A 2 -6.79 -10.50 6.71
CA ARG A 2 -5.44 -11.00 7.03
C ARG A 2 -5.42 -12.53 6.99
N SER A 3 -4.37 -13.13 6.44
CA SER A 3 -4.22 -14.60 6.33
C SER A 3 -4.38 -15.32 7.67
N THR A 4 -3.93 -14.68 8.76
CA THR A 4 -4.09 -15.15 10.13
C THR A 4 -5.56 -15.38 10.51
N ASN A 5 -6.48 -14.54 10.04
CA ASN A 5 -7.91 -14.69 10.35
C ASN A 5 -8.50 -15.94 9.67
N PHE A 6 -7.98 -16.29 8.49
CA PHE A 6 -8.42 -17.48 7.76
C PHE A 6 -7.91 -18.76 8.43
N VAL A 7 -6.66 -18.77 8.90
CA VAL A 7 -6.10 -19.86 9.73
C VAL A 7 -6.97 -20.09 10.96
N SER A 8 -7.26 -19.03 11.72
CA SER A 8 -8.09 -19.12 12.92
C SER A 8 -9.50 -19.63 12.61
N PHE A 9 -10.13 -19.12 11.55
CA PHE A 9 -11.46 -19.56 11.14
C PHE A 9 -11.49 -21.05 10.79
N LEU A 10 -10.58 -21.54 9.94
CA LEU A 10 -10.53 -22.96 9.58
C LEU A 10 -10.19 -23.86 10.77
N THR A 11 -9.35 -23.40 11.69
CA THR A 11 -9.00 -24.15 12.91
C THR A 11 -10.22 -24.32 13.81
N VAL A 12 -11.00 -23.24 14.02
CA VAL A 12 -12.24 -23.30 14.82
C VAL A 12 -13.29 -24.20 14.16
N GLN A 13 -13.43 -24.13 12.83
CA GLN A 13 -14.32 -25.05 12.11
C GLN A 13 -13.86 -26.51 12.26
N GLY A 14 -12.56 -26.77 12.14
CA GLY A 14 -11.97 -28.09 12.36
C GLY A 14 -12.22 -28.63 13.76
N PHE A 15 -12.20 -27.77 14.77
CA PHE A 15 -12.56 -28.14 16.14
C PHE A 15 -14.01 -28.61 16.25
N PHE A 16 -14.97 -27.83 15.73
CA PHE A 16 -16.38 -28.23 15.80
C PHE A 16 -16.66 -29.51 15.00
N ILE A 17 -16.09 -29.65 13.81
CA ILE A 17 -16.19 -30.88 13.00
C ILE A 17 -15.58 -32.06 13.77
N GLY A 18 -14.38 -31.88 14.32
CA GLY A 18 -13.69 -32.90 15.10
C GLY A 18 -14.46 -33.32 16.33
N PHE A 19 -15.10 -32.38 17.02
CA PHE A 19 -15.91 -32.62 18.20
C PHE A 19 -17.20 -33.39 17.87
N VAL A 20 -17.91 -33.00 16.82
CA VAL A 20 -19.11 -33.74 16.37
C VAL A 20 -18.72 -35.15 15.94
N PHE A 21 -17.64 -35.30 15.16
CA PHE A 21 -17.16 -36.62 14.73
C PHE A 21 -16.73 -37.49 15.91
N SER A 22 -16.05 -36.92 16.89
CA SER A 22 -15.56 -37.66 18.05
C SER A 22 -16.69 -38.14 18.95
N ILE A 23 -17.76 -37.36 19.14
CA ILE A 23 -18.97 -37.81 19.83
C ILE A 23 -19.61 -39.03 19.14
N LEU A 24 -19.63 -39.03 17.80
CA LEU A 24 -20.25 -40.11 17.03
C LEU A 24 -19.41 -41.40 17.02
N LYS A 25 -18.09 -41.29 17.16
CA LYS A 25 -17.15 -42.42 16.96
C LYS A 25 -16.50 -42.95 18.23
N ALA A 26 -16.22 -42.09 19.21
CA ALA A 26 -15.49 -42.46 20.40
C ALA A 26 -16.39 -43.25 21.37
N GLN A 27 -15.82 -44.27 22.01
CA GLN A 27 -16.50 -45.09 23.01
C GLN A 27 -16.23 -44.62 24.45
N ASN A 28 -15.27 -43.72 24.63
CA ASN A 28 -14.83 -43.21 25.92
C ASN A 28 -14.44 -41.73 25.83
N ALA A 29 -14.36 -41.07 26.98
CA ALA A 29 -14.03 -39.63 27.05
C ALA A 29 -12.62 -39.33 26.52
N GLU A 30 -11.66 -40.23 26.73
CA GLU A 30 -10.31 -40.08 26.22
C GLU A 30 -10.29 -40.07 24.68
N GLY A 31 -11.04 -40.96 24.04
CA GLY A 31 -11.19 -41.00 22.58
C GLY A 31 -11.83 -39.73 22.02
N ILE A 32 -12.83 -39.16 22.71
CA ILE A 32 -13.44 -37.89 22.32
C ILE A 32 -12.37 -36.80 22.23
N LEU A 33 -11.50 -36.74 23.23
CA LEU A 33 -10.44 -35.74 23.32
C LEU A 33 -9.37 -35.96 22.23
N ILE A 34 -8.89 -37.20 22.07
CA ILE A 34 -7.87 -37.55 21.07
C ILE A 34 -8.35 -37.26 19.65
N TYR A 35 -9.55 -37.72 19.27
CA TYR A 35 -10.07 -37.48 17.92
C TYR A 35 -10.31 -36.00 17.64
N THR A 36 -10.86 -35.27 18.60
CA THR A 36 -11.09 -33.83 18.45
C THR A 36 -9.78 -33.09 18.23
N LEU A 37 -8.74 -33.38 19.03
CA LEU A 37 -7.42 -32.77 18.88
C LEU A 37 -6.75 -33.12 17.55
N LEU A 38 -6.78 -34.39 17.14
CA LEU A 38 -6.18 -34.84 15.87
C LEU A 38 -6.83 -34.15 14.68
N ILE A 39 -8.16 -34.08 14.64
CA ILE A 39 -8.89 -33.43 13.55
C ILE A 39 -8.64 -31.92 13.57
N THR A 40 -8.66 -31.28 14.74
CA THR A 40 -8.35 -29.84 14.87
C THR A 40 -6.94 -29.54 14.37
N ALA A 41 -5.96 -30.35 14.75
CA ALA A 41 -4.57 -30.20 14.31
C ALA A 41 -4.42 -30.39 12.79
N PHE A 42 -5.15 -31.35 12.21
CA PHE A 42 -5.22 -31.51 10.76
C PHE A 42 -5.74 -30.25 10.08
N PHE A 43 -6.87 -29.68 10.54
CA PHE A 43 -7.41 -28.45 9.96
C PHE A 43 -6.47 -27.24 10.14
N TYR A 44 -5.78 -27.15 11.27
CA TYR A 44 -4.76 -26.12 11.49
C TYR A 44 -3.63 -26.20 10.45
N LEU A 45 -3.06 -27.38 10.23
CA LEU A 45 -2.00 -27.59 9.23
C LEU A 45 -2.53 -27.42 7.80
N PHE A 46 -3.72 -27.95 7.53
CA PHE A 46 -4.39 -27.84 6.24
C PHE A 46 -4.68 -26.38 5.87
N SER A 47 -5.03 -25.53 6.84
CA SER A 47 -5.25 -24.10 6.57
C SER A 47 -3.99 -23.42 6.04
N HIS A 48 -2.81 -23.74 6.57
CA HIS A 48 -1.52 -23.23 6.09
C HIS A 48 -1.19 -23.75 4.69
N PHE A 49 -1.51 -25.02 4.42
CA PHE A 49 -1.37 -25.59 3.08
C PHE A 49 -2.24 -24.83 2.06
N VAL A 50 -3.52 -24.60 2.37
CA VAL A 50 -4.45 -23.86 1.51
C VAL A 50 -3.99 -22.42 1.28
N ILE A 51 -3.55 -21.70 2.33
CA ILE A 51 -3.04 -20.33 2.18
C ILE A 51 -1.76 -20.29 1.36
N SER A 52 -0.83 -21.22 1.60
CA SER A 52 0.43 -21.29 0.83
C SER A 52 0.14 -21.55 -0.64
N PHE A 53 -0.79 -22.46 -0.94
CA PHE A 53 -1.21 -22.75 -2.30
C PHE A 53 -1.96 -21.57 -2.92
N PHE A 54 -2.83 -20.90 -2.16
CA PHE A 54 -3.51 -19.69 -2.60
C PHE A 54 -2.50 -18.59 -2.95
N ILE A 55 -1.49 -18.33 -2.12
CA ILE A 55 -0.45 -17.34 -2.44
C ILE A 55 0.38 -17.76 -3.66
N ARG A 56 0.72 -19.05 -3.77
CA ARG A 56 1.56 -19.59 -4.85
C ARG A 56 0.86 -19.56 -6.22
N TYR A 57 -0.43 -19.84 -6.27
CA TYR A 57 -1.18 -20.06 -7.52
C TYR A 57 -2.22 -18.98 -7.81
N SER A 58 -2.52 -18.09 -6.86
CA SER A 58 -3.38 -16.95 -7.16
C SER A 58 -2.61 -15.96 -8.03
N PRO A 59 -3.09 -15.66 -9.25
CA PRO A 59 -2.49 -14.66 -10.14
C PRO A 59 -2.86 -13.25 -9.68
N ILE A 60 -2.93 -13.02 -8.37
CA ILE A 60 -2.86 -11.67 -7.82
C ILE A 60 -1.45 -11.22 -8.18
N ARG A 61 -1.36 -10.54 -9.31
CA ARG A 61 -0.24 -9.67 -9.63
C ARG A 61 -0.06 -8.79 -8.41
N GLN A 62 0.86 -9.18 -7.54
CA GLN A 62 1.65 -8.21 -6.82
C GLN A 62 2.44 -7.49 -7.92
N GLU A 63 1.77 -6.63 -8.70
CA GLU A 63 2.44 -5.48 -9.26
C GLU A 63 2.84 -4.67 -8.03
N TYR A 64 3.97 -5.07 -7.45
CA TYR A 64 4.68 -4.30 -6.45
C TYR A 64 4.79 -2.92 -7.07
N PHE A 65 4.04 -1.95 -6.52
CA PHE A 65 4.15 -0.57 -6.94
C PHE A 65 5.64 -0.23 -6.90
N PRO A 66 6.29 0.05 -8.04
CA PRO A 66 7.74 0.20 -8.08
C PRO A 66 8.08 1.56 -7.49
N LYS A 67 8.06 1.61 -6.16
CA LYS A 67 8.17 2.83 -5.34
C LYS A 67 9.44 3.60 -5.72
N SER A 68 10.57 2.92 -5.80
CA SER A 68 11.85 3.52 -6.17
C SER A 68 11.80 4.19 -7.55
N ARG A 69 11.14 3.57 -8.54
CA ARG A 69 10.99 4.18 -9.88
C ARG A 69 10.12 5.43 -9.83
N HIS A 70 9.00 5.36 -9.11
CA HIS A 70 8.11 6.50 -8.96
C HIS A 70 8.75 7.64 -8.15
N GLU A 71 9.55 7.34 -7.13
CA GLU A 71 10.30 8.34 -6.35
C GLU A 71 11.32 9.08 -7.24
N VAL A 72 12.06 8.35 -8.07
CA VAL A 72 13.00 8.95 -9.05
C VAL A 72 12.26 9.84 -10.06
N ASP A 73 11.13 9.37 -10.59
CA ASP A 73 10.33 10.14 -11.53
C ASP A 73 9.73 11.40 -10.86
N LEU A 74 9.28 11.30 -9.61
CA LEU A 74 8.80 12.45 -8.84
C LEU A 74 9.91 13.48 -8.60
N ASP A 75 11.09 13.06 -8.19
CA ASP A 75 12.23 13.95 -7.97
C ASP A 75 12.65 14.65 -9.27
N TYR A 76 12.59 13.94 -10.41
CA TYR A 76 12.83 14.54 -11.72
C TYR A 76 11.81 15.65 -12.02
N TYR A 77 10.52 15.39 -11.84
CA TYR A 77 9.47 16.39 -12.10
C TYR A 77 9.57 17.59 -11.16
N ALA A 78 9.82 17.37 -9.86
CA ALA A 78 9.99 18.44 -8.89
C ALA A 78 11.16 19.36 -9.27
N ASN A 79 12.28 18.79 -9.71
CA ASN A 79 13.44 19.54 -10.17
C ASN A 79 13.14 20.34 -11.46
N GLU A 80 12.44 19.75 -12.42
CA GLU A 80 12.06 20.45 -13.66
C GLU A 80 11.09 21.62 -13.38
N ILE A 81 10.13 21.44 -12.48
CA ILE A 81 9.22 22.51 -12.05
C ILE A 81 10.03 23.65 -11.42
N THR A 82 10.90 23.33 -10.47
CA THR A 82 11.74 24.32 -9.77
C THR A 82 12.62 25.12 -10.75
N LYS A 83 13.18 24.47 -11.78
CA LYS A 83 13.95 25.17 -12.83
C LYS A 83 13.08 26.15 -13.61
N ARG A 84 11.86 25.75 -13.96
CA ARG A 84 10.92 26.60 -14.71
C ARG A 84 10.45 27.78 -13.88
N GLU A 85 10.18 27.59 -12.59
CA GLU A 85 9.82 28.66 -11.67
C GLU A 85 10.91 29.73 -11.62
N LYS A 86 12.20 29.34 -11.47
CA LYS A 86 13.32 30.30 -11.49
C LYS A 86 13.38 31.15 -12.76
N VAL A 87 13.08 30.55 -13.92
CA VAL A 87 13.06 31.29 -15.19
C VAL A 87 11.92 32.31 -15.18
N ILE A 88 10.74 31.92 -14.72
CA ILE A 88 9.57 32.81 -14.61
C ILE A 88 9.86 33.95 -13.65
N ASP A 89 10.44 33.67 -12.48
CA ASP A 89 10.79 34.68 -11.47
C ASP A 89 11.78 35.70 -12.03
N SER A 90 12.85 35.24 -12.69
CA SER A 90 13.84 36.13 -13.30
C SER A 90 13.25 37.00 -14.42
N ALA A 91 12.34 36.45 -15.22
CA ALA A 91 11.62 37.21 -16.25
C ALA A 91 10.71 38.27 -15.61
N HIS A 92 10.05 37.93 -14.51
CA HIS A 92 9.19 38.85 -13.77
C HIS A 92 9.99 40.02 -13.19
N GLU A 93 11.10 39.74 -12.50
CA GLU A 93 12.01 40.76 -11.97
C GLU A 93 12.54 41.69 -13.06
N PHE A 94 12.90 41.13 -14.22
CA PHE A 94 13.36 41.92 -15.37
C PHE A 94 12.27 42.86 -15.90
N LEU A 95 11.03 42.38 -16.02
CA LEU A 95 9.90 43.19 -16.46
C LEU A 95 9.58 44.31 -15.47
N GLU A 96 9.60 44.04 -14.16
CA GLU A 96 9.42 45.07 -13.14
C GLU A 96 10.52 46.13 -13.20
N ALA A 97 11.79 45.71 -13.36
CA ALA A 97 12.91 46.63 -13.48
C ALA A 97 12.80 47.51 -14.74
N LEU A 98 12.30 46.96 -15.86
CA LEU A 98 12.01 47.72 -17.07
C LEU A 98 10.87 48.72 -16.83
N ASP A 99 9.75 48.32 -16.26
CA ASP A 99 8.61 49.20 -16.01
C ASP A 99 8.99 50.37 -15.08
N LYS A 100 9.78 50.10 -14.04
CA LYS A 100 10.35 51.13 -13.17
C LYS A 100 11.24 52.11 -13.94
N LYS A 101 12.08 51.63 -14.86
CA LYS A 101 12.91 52.51 -15.71
C LYS A 101 12.07 53.37 -16.65
N TYR A 102 11.06 52.80 -17.31
CA TYR A 102 10.17 53.53 -18.23
C TYR A 102 9.34 54.58 -17.50
N SER A 103 8.73 54.25 -16.37
CA SER A 103 7.95 55.20 -15.55
C SER A 103 8.82 56.35 -15.02
N THR A 104 10.06 56.06 -14.60
CA THR A 104 11.02 57.09 -14.14
C THR A 104 11.45 58.02 -15.29
N LYS A 105 11.73 57.47 -16.48
CA LYS A 105 12.06 58.28 -17.67
C LYS A 105 10.90 59.17 -18.10
N LYS A 106 9.66 58.67 -18.03
CA LYS A 106 8.44 59.45 -18.31
C LYS A 106 8.24 60.59 -17.31
N LYS A 107 8.50 60.37 -16.01
CA LYS A 107 8.47 61.42 -14.97
C LYS A 107 9.54 62.48 -15.23
N LYS A 108 10.80 62.11 -15.52
CA LYS A 108 11.86 63.07 -15.85
C LYS A 108 11.53 63.95 -17.07
N LYS A 109 10.94 63.36 -18.13
CA LYS A 109 10.55 64.10 -19.33
C LYS A 109 9.40 65.11 -19.08
N ARG A 110 8.50 64.82 -18.13
CA ARG A 110 7.40 65.72 -17.73
C ARG A 110 7.83 66.88 -16.83
N VAL A 111 8.93 66.74 -16.10
CA VAL A 111 9.46 67.80 -15.21
C VAL A 111 10.40 68.76 -15.97
N ALA A 112 10.95 68.32 -17.11
CA ALA A 112 11.85 69.10 -17.96
C ALA A 112 11.14 69.83 -19.12
N ALA A 113 9.81 69.73 -19.21
CA ALA A 113 8.96 70.42 -20.19
C ALA A 113 8.01 71.36 -19.42
#